data_AF-A0A535U5Q0-F1
#
_entry.id   AF-A0A535U5Q0-F1
#
_cell.length_a   1.000
_cell.length_b   1.000
_cell.length_c   1.000
_cell.angle_alpha   90.00
_cell.angle_beta   90.00
_cell.angle_gamma   90.00
#
_symmetry.space_group_name_H-M   'P 1'
#
loop_
_entity.id
_entity.type
_entity.pdbx_description
1 polymer ?
#
loop_
_entity_poly.entity_id
_entity_poly.type
_entity_poly.pdbx_seq_one_letter_code
_entity_poly.pdbx_strand_id
1 'polypeptide(L)'
;MPRPHRIRLVATLLLGGAMASVAGGALARRFGGSEFVDRDDPRLDVRLAAPGVVRGSVSVGLMRYPIAKPFCENIEEIALRDGADALVMDMSSLSKATPKAGMYAMKRLRVLPLRRIALLRGSRFMRAFAAAVLTLGRFPEFRFFDSEDTAVQWAGARRSS
;
A
#
# COMPACT_ATOMS: atom_id res chain seq x y z
N MET A 1 59.82 7.13 11.92
CA MET A 1 59.37 8.31 11.16
C MET A 1 57.88 8.53 11.38
N PRO A 2 57.48 9.59 12.10
CA PRO A 2 56.16 10.18 11.96
C PRO A 2 56.28 11.65 11.54
N ARG A 3 55.59 12.03 10.45
CA ARG A 3 55.39 13.43 10.05
C ARG A 3 54.14 13.97 10.75
N PRO A 4 54.21 15.13 11.43
CA PRO A 4 53.02 15.92 11.72
C PRO A 4 52.91 17.09 10.72
N HIS A 5 51.84 17.09 9.93
CA HIS A 5 51.41 18.25 9.17
C HIS A 5 50.70 19.25 10.10
N ARG A 6 51.12 20.52 9.99
CA ARG A 6 50.41 21.73 10.43
C ARG A 6 49.12 21.91 9.62
N ILE A 7 48.11 22.58 10.19
CA ILE A 7 47.15 23.57 9.61
C ILE A 7 46.12 23.86 10.74
N ARG A 8 46.14 25.02 11.43
CA ARG A 8 45.64 26.38 11.10
C ARG A 8 44.11 26.52 10.94
N LEU A 9 43.56 27.37 11.83
CA LEU A 9 42.44 28.34 11.73
C LEU A 9 41.03 27.84 11.34
N VAL A 10 40.05 28.00 12.25
CA VAL A 10 39.12 29.17 12.42
C VAL A 10 38.17 29.34 11.24
N ALA A 11 36.87 29.19 11.49
CA ALA A 11 35.87 30.24 11.26
C ALA A 11 34.43 29.73 11.51
N THR A 12 33.77 30.46 12.39
CA THR A 12 32.33 30.57 12.60
C THR A 12 31.62 31.11 11.35
N LEU A 13 30.51 30.50 10.93
CA LEU A 13 29.36 30.99 10.12
C LEU A 13 28.35 29.81 10.16
N LEU A 14 27.02 29.90 10.20
CA LEU A 14 26.01 30.95 10.07
C LEU A 14 24.67 30.31 10.45
N LEU A 15 23.79 31.12 11.08
CA LEU A 15 22.39 31.32 10.74
C LEU A 15 21.54 30.14 10.22
N GLY A 16 20.39 29.92 10.86
CA GLY A 16 19.23 29.27 10.23
C GLY A 16 18.15 28.89 11.23
N GLY A 17 17.10 29.71 11.31
CA GLY A 17 16.03 29.58 12.29
C GLY A 17 15.22 28.29 12.18
N ALA A 18 14.82 27.78 13.34
CA ALA A 18 13.80 26.75 13.47
C ALA A 18 12.94 27.10 14.68
N MET A 19 11.78 27.74 14.47
CA MET A 19 10.60 27.64 15.34
C MET A 19 9.38 28.17 14.59
N ALA A 20 8.81 27.34 13.73
CA ALA A 20 7.41 27.43 13.36
C ALA A 20 6.86 26.01 13.41
N SER A 21 6.34 25.60 14.56
CA SER A 21 5.64 24.34 14.72
C SER A 21 4.26 24.58 15.33
N VAL A 22 3.29 24.59 14.41
CA VAL A 22 1.98 23.93 14.51
C VAL A 22 1.10 24.33 15.69
N ALA A 23 0.51 25.53 15.60
CA ALA A 23 -0.83 25.76 16.14
C ALA A 23 -1.84 25.53 15.00
N GLY A 24 -2.56 24.41 15.04
CA GLY A 24 -3.61 24.14 14.05
C GLY A 24 -3.93 22.67 13.84
N GLY A 25 -4.34 21.96 14.90
CA GLY A 25 -4.63 20.52 14.79
C GLY A 25 -5.69 20.02 15.76
N ALA A 26 -6.67 20.85 16.14
CA ALA A 26 -7.71 20.45 17.09
C ALA A 26 -9.16 20.64 16.60
N LEU A 27 -9.38 20.95 15.32
CA LEU A 27 -10.73 21.27 14.81
C LEU A 27 -11.17 20.53 13.54
N ALA A 28 -10.68 19.31 13.30
CA ALA A 28 -11.13 18.46 12.18
C ALA A 28 -11.90 17.20 12.62
N ARG A 29 -12.50 17.21 13.81
CA ARG A 29 -13.37 16.11 14.31
C ARG A 29 -14.82 16.54 14.44
N ARG A 30 -15.46 16.86 13.32
CA ARG A 30 -16.93 16.78 13.19
C ARG A 30 -17.30 16.98 11.73
N PHE A 31 -18.05 16.03 11.18
CA PHE A 31 -18.61 16.00 9.82
C PHE A 31 -17.65 15.62 8.68
N GLY A 32 -17.76 14.36 8.22
CA GLY A 32 -17.90 14.03 6.80
C GLY A 32 -16.88 14.53 5.77
N GLY A 33 -15.69 14.95 6.18
CA GLY A 33 -14.65 15.39 5.26
C GLY A 33 -14.15 14.23 4.41
N SER A 34 -14.05 14.44 3.10
CA SER A 34 -13.24 13.60 2.23
C SER A 34 -11.81 13.65 2.73
N GLU A 35 -11.43 12.66 3.54
CA GLU A 35 -10.06 12.51 3.99
C GLU A 35 -9.19 12.26 2.77
N PHE A 36 -8.44 13.28 2.38
CA PHE A 36 -7.46 13.19 1.32
C PHE A 36 -6.28 12.38 1.87
N VAL A 37 -5.98 11.29 1.20
CA VAL A 37 -4.86 10.41 1.49
C VAL A 37 -3.87 10.62 0.35
N ASP A 38 -2.61 10.87 0.69
CA ASP A 38 -1.53 10.97 -0.28
C ASP A 38 -0.80 9.61 -0.40
N ARG A 39 0.08 9.47 -1.38
CA ARG A 39 0.80 8.22 -1.67
C ARG A 39 1.73 7.80 -0.53
N ASP A 40 2.28 8.76 0.20
CA ASP A 40 3.19 8.56 1.34
C ASP A 40 2.44 8.48 2.69
N ASP A 41 1.11 8.37 2.67
CA ASP A 41 0.34 8.25 3.90
C ASP A 41 0.75 6.96 4.65
N PRO A 42 1.12 7.05 5.94
CA PRO A 42 1.64 5.92 6.71
C PRO A 42 0.62 4.79 6.89
N ARG A 43 -0.66 5.02 6.56
CA ARG A 43 -1.69 3.98 6.56
C ARG A 43 -1.63 3.10 5.32
N LEU A 44 -0.93 3.51 4.27
CA LEU A 44 -0.72 2.76 3.05
C LEU A 44 0.66 2.10 3.10
N ASP A 45 0.69 0.77 3.26
CA ASP A 45 1.94 0.01 3.19
C ASP A 45 1.92 -0.86 1.93
N VAL A 46 2.66 -0.42 0.91
CA VAL A 46 2.80 -1.16 -0.35
C VAL A 46 4.28 -1.41 -0.62
N ARG A 47 4.66 -2.67 -0.75
CA ARG A 47 6.05 -3.09 -0.93
C ARG A 47 6.14 -4.41 -1.70
N LEU A 48 7.34 -4.78 -2.14
CA LEU A 48 7.60 -6.14 -2.57
C LEU A 48 7.72 -7.06 -1.35
N ALA A 49 6.95 -8.14 -1.32
CA ALA A 49 7.09 -9.19 -0.31
C ALA A 49 8.05 -10.31 -0.76
N ALA A 50 8.11 -10.55 -2.07
CA ALA A 50 9.00 -11.51 -2.70
C ALA A 50 9.23 -11.10 -4.17
N PRO A 51 10.22 -11.67 -4.87
CA PRO A 51 10.37 -11.46 -6.31
C PRO A 51 9.06 -11.78 -7.05
N GLY A 52 8.51 -10.80 -7.76
CA GLY A 52 7.25 -10.94 -8.49
C GLY A 52 5.97 -10.80 -7.66
N VAL A 53 6.07 -10.53 -6.36
CA VAL A 53 4.91 -10.45 -5.44
C VAL A 53 4.84 -9.09 -4.75
N VAL A 54 3.84 -8.29 -5.11
CA VAL A 54 3.50 -7.05 -4.38
C VAL A 54 2.65 -7.39 -3.17
N ARG A 55 2.92 -6.75 -2.04
CA ARG A 55 2.12 -6.83 -0.82
C ARG A 55 1.60 -5.43 -0.49
N GLY A 56 0.28 -5.31 -0.45
CA GLY A 56 -0.43 -4.11 -0.02
C GLY A 56 -1.15 -4.34 1.30
N SER A 57 -1.02 -3.41 2.23
CA SER A 57 -1.82 -3.34 3.46
C SER A 57 -2.32 -1.92 3.66
N VAL A 58 -3.50 -1.80 4.24
CA VAL A 58 -4.12 -0.51 4.53
C VAL A 58 -4.69 -0.49 5.93
N SER A 59 -4.27 0.48 6.73
CA SER A 59 -4.67 0.64 8.13
C SER A 59 -5.90 1.56 8.27
N VAL A 60 -7.02 1.19 7.63
CA VAL A 60 -8.29 1.94 7.71
C VAL A 60 -9.48 1.02 7.90
N GLY A 61 -10.49 1.46 8.65
CA GLY A 61 -11.73 0.70 8.84
C GLY A 61 -12.64 0.66 7.61
N LEU A 62 -12.67 1.72 6.82
CA LEU A 62 -13.53 1.86 5.64
C LEU A 62 -12.73 2.36 4.43
N MET A 63 -12.62 1.51 3.40
CA MET A 63 -11.99 1.88 2.14
C MET A 63 -12.90 2.79 1.31
N ARG A 64 -12.55 4.08 1.22
CA ARG A 64 -13.20 5.08 0.37
C ARG A 64 -12.37 5.33 -0.89
N TYR A 65 -13.00 5.89 -1.92
CA TYR A 65 -12.32 6.20 -3.17
C TYR A 65 -11.04 7.07 -3.01
N PRO A 66 -11.02 8.14 -2.19
CA PRO A 66 -9.80 8.95 -2.00
C PRO A 66 -8.62 8.18 -1.38
N ILE A 67 -8.90 7.06 -0.70
CA ILE A 67 -7.88 6.17 -0.11
C ILE A 67 -7.49 5.07 -1.12
N ALA A 68 -8.49 4.49 -1.78
CA ALA A 68 -8.28 3.43 -2.76
C ALA A 68 -7.47 3.89 -3.96
N LYS A 69 -7.62 5.16 -4.36
CA LYS A 69 -6.89 5.75 -5.49
C LYS A 69 -5.36 5.69 -5.29
N PRO A 70 -4.77 6.43 -4.34
CA PRO A 70 -3.32 6.41 -4.13
C PRO A 70 -2.81 5.01 -3.78
N PHE A 71 -3.60 4.20 -3.06
CA PHE A 71 -3.23 2.83 -2.73
C PHE A 71 -3.09 1.92 -3.96
N CYS A 72 -4.06 1.96 -4.89
CA CYS A 72 -3.96 1.18 -6.14
C CYS A 72 -2.85 1.72 -7.05
N GLU A 73 -2.63 3.03 -7.08
CA GLU A 73 -1.54 3.65 -7.84
C GLU A 73 -0.17 3.18 -7.33
N ASN A 74 0.03 3.05 -6.01
CA ASN A 74 1.25 2.49 -5.42
C ASN A 74 1.44 1.01 -5.78
N ILE A 75 0.37 0.20 -5.76
CA ILE A 75 0.44 -1.21 -6.17
C ILE A 75 0.86 -1.32 -7.64
N GLU A 76 0.24 -0.53 -8.51
CA GLU A 76 0.53 -0.52 -9.93
C GLU A 76 1.95 -0.06 -10.25
N GLU A 77 2.42 1.00 -9.60
CA GLU A 77 3.79 1.47 -9.79
C GLU A 77 4.81 0.38 -9.45
N ILE A 78 4.68 -0.25 -8.28
CA ILE A 78 5.59 -1.31 -7.85
C ILE A 78 5.44 -2.53 -8.77
N ALA A 79 4.22 -2.90 -9.13
CA ALA A 79 4.00 -4.06 -9.99
C ALA A 79 4.62 -3.88 -11.38
N LEU A 80 4.50 -2.69 -11.97
CA LEU A 80 5.08 -2.39 -13.28
C LEU A 80 6.61 -2.23 -13.21
N ARG A 81 7.12 -1.52 -12.20
CA ARG A 81 8.57 -1.30 -12.02
C ARG A 81 9.32 -2.62 -11.80
N ASP A 82 8.77 -3.49 -10.97
CA ASP A 82 9.46 -4.69 -10.50
C ASP A 82 8.97 -5.97 -11.20
N GLY A 83 8.12 -5.84 -12.23
CA GLY A 83 7.61 -6.96 -13.02
C GLY A 83 6.79 -7.96 -12.21
N ALA A 84 6.01 -7.47 -11.24
CA ALA A 84 5.21 -8.33 -10.39
C ALA A 84 3.93 -8.80 -11.08
N ASP A 85 3.69 -10.10 -11.03
CA ASP A 85 2.51 -10.76 -11.59
C ASP A 85 1.61 -11.35 -10.50
N ALA A 86 1.91 -11.11 -9.22
CA ALA A 86 1.09 -11.51 -8.10
C ALA A 86 0.92 -10.41 -7.05
N LEU A 87 -0.23 -10.42 -6.38
CA LEU A 87 -0.62 -9.45 -5.36
C LEU A 87 -1.07 -10.16 -4.10
N VAL A 88 -0.55 -9.72 -2.96
CA VAL A 88 -1.01 -10.09 -1.62
C VAL A 88 -1.64 -8.85 -0.98
N MET A 89 -2.90 -8.96 -0.54
CA MET A 89 -3.67 -7.85 0.01
C MET A 89 -4.06 -8.15 1.45
N ASP A 90 -3.52 -7.41 2.41
CA ASP A 90 -3.96 -7.48 3.82
C ASP A 90 -5.21 -6.63 4.04
N MET A 91 -6.29 -7.31 4.42
CA MET A 91 -7.59 -6.72 4.70
C MET A 91 -7.92 -6.74 6.20
N SER A 92 -6.97 -7.06 7.08
CA SER A 92 -7.19 -7.20 8.53
C SER A 92 -7.84 -5.98 9.17
N SER A 93 -7.40 -4.78 8.78
CA SER A 93 -7.95 -3.51 9.27
C SER A 93 -9.25 -3.09 8.57
N LEU A 94 -9.58 -3.70 7.42
CA LEU A 94 -10.75 -3.34 6.61
C LEU A 94 -12.02 -4.00 7.14
N SER A 95 -12.97 -3.17 7.59
CA SER A 95 -14.33 -3.62 7.90
C SER A 95 -15.25 -3.54 6.69
N LYS A 96 -15.08 -2.52 5.84
CA LYS A 96 -15.97 -2.20 4.72
C LYS A 96 -15.21 -1.52 3.58
N ALA A 97 -15.80 -1.54 2.39
CA ALA A 97 -15.37 -0.76 1.24
C ALA A 97 -16.57 -0.13 0.53
N THR A 98 -16.39 1.09 0.02
CA THR A 98 -17.42 1.73 -0.81
C THR A 98 -17.44 1.08 -2.21
N PRO A 99 -18.62 0.97 -2.86
CA PRO A 99 -18.70 0.42 -4.22
C PRO A 99 -17.80 1.15 -5.23
N LYS A 100 -17.69 2.48 -5.11
CA LYS A 100 -16.80 3.30 -5.95
C LYS A 100 -15.33 2.92 -5.77
N ALA A 101 -14.89 2.64 -4.55
CA ALA A 101 -13.53 2.16 -4.29
C ALA A 101 -13.29 0.77 -4.89
N GLY A 102 -14.22 -0.17 -4.70
CA GLY A 102 -14.10 -1.52 -5.26
C GLY A 102 -14.08 -1.52 -6.79
N MET A 103 -14.94 -0.73 -7.42
CA MET A 103 -14.97 -0.57 -8.89
C MET A 103 -13.68 0.06 -9.43
N TYR A 104 -13.13 1.05 -8.73
CA TYR A 104 -11.85 1.64 -9.11
C TYR A 104 -10.70 0.63 -8.99
N ALA A 105 -10.60 -0.09 -7.86
CA ALA A 105 -9.59 -1.12 -7.66
C ALA A 105 -9.68 -2.21 -8.74
N MET A 106 -10.89 -2.69 -9.05
CA MET A 106 -11.11 -3.65 -10.13
C MET A 106 -10.59 -3.14 -11.49
N LYS A 107 -10.91 -1.89 -11.85
CA LYS A 107 -10.47 -1.29 -13.11
C LYS A 107 -8.95 -1.16 -13.20
N ARG A 108 -8.28 -0.75 -12.12
CA ARG A 108 -6.81 -0.59 -12.09
C ARG A 108 -6.09 -1.93 -12.06
N LEU A 109 -6.51 -2.85 -11.19
CA LEU A 109 -5.87 -4.16 -11.08
C LEU A 109 -6.00 -4.98 -12.37
N ARG A 110 -7.05 -4.75 -13.17
CA ARG A 110 -7.26 -5.46 -14.45
C ARG A 110 -6.29 -5.05 -15.55
N VAL A 111 -5.67 -3.87 -15.47
CA VAL A 111 -4.64 -3.45 -16.45
C VAL A 111 -3.25 -4.00 -16.12
N LEU A 112 -3.10 -4.57 -14.93
CA LEU A 112 -1.85 -5.17 -14.47
C LEU A 112 -1.76 -6.63 -14.94
N PRO A 113 -0.55 -7.17 -15.15
CA PRO A 113 -0.33 -8.58 -15.48
C PRO A 113 -0.52 -9.51 -14.27
N LEU A 114 -1.48 -9.22 -13.38
CA LEU A 114 -1.74 -10.00 -12.17
C LEU A 114 -2.40 -11.33 -12.51
N ARG A 115 -1.69 -12.41 -12.23
CA ARG A 115 -2.15 -13.79 -12.38
C ARG A 115 -2.80 -14.31 -11.11
N ARG A 116 -2.30 -13.88 -9.95
CA ARG A 116 -2.75 -14.35 -8.63
C ARG A 116 -2.97 -13.21 -7.66
N ILE A 117 -4.08 -13.29 -6.94
CA ILE A 117 -4.41 -12.35 -5.86
C ILE A 117 -4.69 -13.13 -4.58
N ALA A 118 -3.81 -13.00 -3.59
CA ALA A 118 -3.99 -13.55 -2.27
C ALA A 118 -4.61 -12.49 -1.36
N LEU A 119 -5.71 -12.84 -0.70
CA LEU A 119 -6.44 -11.96 0.21
C LEU A 119 -6.20 -12.44 1.65
N LEU A 120 -5.50 -11.63 2.43
CA LEU A 120 -5.15 -11.92 3.81
C LEU A 120 -6.22 -11.39 4.77
N ARG A 121 -6.68 -12.28 5.64
CA ARG A 121 -7.57 -11.96 6.76
C ARG A 121 -8.81 -11.20 6.27
N GLY A 122 -9.33 -10.30 7.10
CA GLY A 122 -10.50 -9.49 6.80
C GLY A 122 -11.80 -10.09 7.28
N SER A 123 -12.75 -9.22 7.57
CA SER A 123 -14.08 -9.60 8.04
C SER A 123 -14.83 -10.45 7.00
N ARG A 124 -15.81 -11.24 7.45
CA ARG A 124 -16.68 -12.03 6.56
C ARG A 124 -17.31 -11.17 5.46
N PHE A 125 -17.69 -9.94 5.79
CA PHE A 125 -18.20 -8.96 4.82
C PHE A 125 -17.15 -8.61 3.76
N MET A 126 -15.93 -8.22 4.18
CA MET A 126 -14.87 -7.86 3.24
C MET A 126 -14.45 -9.02 2.35
N ARG A 127 -14.42 -10.25 2.88
CA ARG A 127 -14.12 -11.44 2.09
C ARG A 127 -15.18 -11.65 0.99
N ALA A 128 -16.46 -11.56 1.35
CA ALA A 128 -17.55 -11.66 0.37
C ALA A 128 -17.52 -10.54 -0.67
N PHE A 129 -17.28 -9.29 -0.24
CA PHE A 129 -17.16 -8.15 -1.13
C PHE A 129 -15.98 -8.30 -2.10
N ALA A 130 -14.80 -8.67 -1.59
CA ALA A 130 -13.61 -8.88 -2.40
C ALA A 130 -13.82 -10.02 -3.41
N ALA A 131 -14.42 -11.14 -2.98
CA ALA A 131 -14.78 -12.22 -3.90
C ALA A 131 -15.69 -11.72 -5.02
N ALA A 132 -16.76 -10.98 -4.70
CA ALA A 132 -17.68 -10.44 -5.71
C ALA A 132 -16.97 -9.50 -6.70
N VAL A 133 -16.11 -8.59 -6.21
CA VAL A 133 -15.34 -7.67 -7.06
C VAL A 133 -14.35 -8.41 -7.95
N LEU A 134 -13.64 -9.41 -7.41
CA LEU A 134 -12.65 -10.17 -8.18
C LEU A 134 -13.30 -11.09 -9.22
N THR A 135 -14.43 -11.72 -8.88
CA THR A 135 -15.22 -12.50 -9.82
C THR A 135 -15.78 -11.62 -10.93
N LEU A 136 -16.33 -10.45 -10.60
CA LEU A 136 -16.84 -9.50 -11.59
C LEU A 136 -15.72 -8.96 -12.51
N GLY A 137 -14.54 -8.74 -11.93
CA GLY A 137 -13.33 -8.35 -12.65
C GLY A 137 -12.72 -9.44 -13.52
N ARG A 138 -13.21 -10.68 -13.41
CA ARG A 138 -12.68 -11.89 -14.08
C ARG A 138 -11.20 -12.11 -13.80
N PHE A 139 -10.77 -11.89 -12.56
CA PHE A 139 -9.39 -12.17 -12.17
C PHE A 139 -9.10 -13.69 -12.24
N PRO A 140 -7.93 -14.11 -12.75
CA PRO A 140 -7.71 -15.52 -13.09
C PRO A 140 -7.72 -16.45 -11.87
N GLU A 141 -6.98 -16.09 -10.83
CA GLU A 141 -6.85 -16.89 -9.60
C GLU A 141 -6.83 -15.97 -8.38
N PHE A 142 -7.72 -16.22 -7.42
CA PHE A 142 -7.67 -15.58 -6.12
C PHE A 142 -8.03 -16.55 -4.99
N ARG A 143 -7.42 -16.36 -3.82
CA ARG A 143 -7.66 -17.19 -2.63
C ARG A 143 -7.56 -16.36 -1.36
N PHE A 144 -8.20 -16.85 -0.30
CA PHE A 144 -8.16 -16.25 1.03
C PHE A 144 -7.19 -17.02 1.92
N PHE A 145 -6.45 -16.29 2.76
CA PHE A 145 -5.44 -16.84 3.65
C PHE A 145 -5.51 -16.17 5.01
N ASP A 146 -5.14 -16.91 6.06
CA ASP A 146 -5.02 -16.37 7.41
C ASP A 146 -3.57 -16.03 7.78
N SER A 147 -2.59 -16.63 7.09
CA SER A 147 -1.14 -16.43 7.26
C SER A 147 -0.50 -15.75 6.06
N GLU A 148 0.26 -14.69 6.32
CA GLU A 148 1.02 -13.93 5.31
C GLU A 148 2.02 -14.83 4.57
N ASP A 149 2.74 -15.69 5.28
CA ASP A 149 3.73 -16.59 4.68
C ASP A 149 3.08 -17.53 3.66
N THR A 150 1.94 -18.12 4.00
CA THR A 150 1.21 -19.01 3.09
C THR A 150 0.65 -18.29 1.87
N ALA A 151 0.22 -17.04 2.04
CA ALA A 151 -0.28 -16.21 0.95
C ALA A 151 0.83 -15.82 -0.02
N VAL A 152 1.98 -15.38 0.50
CA VAL A 152 3.14 -14.99 -0.30
C VAL A 152 3.70 -16.20 -1.06
N GLN A 153 3.83 -17.36 -0.40
CA GLN A 153 4.27 -18.59 -1.05
C GLN A 153 3.33 -19.02 -2.18
N TRP A 154 2.01 -18.98 -1.94
CA TRP A 154 1.04 -19.32 -2.98
C TRP A 154 1.03 -18.31 -4.14
N ALA A 155 1.13 -17.01 -3.82
CA ALA A 155 1.16 -15.94 -4.80
C ALA A 155 2.41 -16.06 -5.71
N GLY A 156 3.58 -16.32 -5.12
CA GLY A 156 4.86 -16.42 -5.83
C GLY A 156 5.16 -17.78 -6.46
N ALA A 157 4.34 -18.81 -6.21
CA ALA A 157 4.59 -20.14 -6.78
C ALA A 157 4.52 -20.09 -8.32
N ARG A 158 5.67 -20.21 -8.99
CA ARG A 158 5.69 -20.33 -10.46
C ARG A 158 4.85 -21.54 -10.86
N ARG A 159 3.98 -21.41 -11.86
CA ARG A 159 3.42 -22.61 -12.50
C ARG A 159 4.61 -23.30 -13.16
N SER A 160 4.97 -24.49 -12.69
CA SER A 160 5.72 -25.43 -13.49
C SER A 160 4.91 -25.66 -14.76
N SER A 161 5.33 -25.04 -15.86
CA SER A 161 4.86 -25.36 -17.20
C SER A 161 5.60 -26.58 -17.71
#